data_AF-A0A382XPV0-F1
#
_entry.id   AF-A0A382XPV0-F1
#
_cell.length_a   1.000
_cell.length_b   1.000
_cell.length_c   1.000
_cell.angle_alpha   90.00
_cell.angle_beta   90.00
_cell.angle_gamma   90.00
#
_symmetry.space_group_name_H-M   'P 1'
#
loop_
_entity.id
_entity.type
_entity.pdbx_description
1 polymer ?
#
loop_
_entity_poly.entity_id
_entity_poly.type
_entity_poly.pdbx_seq_one_letter_code
_entity_poly.pdbx_strand_id
1 'polypeptide(L)'
;MHNKAMLILENGTIFSGSVFGSEGETIGEVCFNTGMTGYQEILTDPSYCGQLITMTYPHIGNYGINLEDIESHKIQAAGFIVREESIVPSNFRSTDSLGEYMRSQNIVGIQNIDTRMLTRIIREEGAMNGIISTLDMNKKSLLKKAKSSPSMNGLDLAKIVTCRERFKWGKQEAEYKIAAIDFGIKQNILRLLELHGCEITVFPAQSTVEEILDLNPDGIFLSNGPGDPAAVTYGIKTV
;
A
#
# COMPACT_ATOMS: atom_id res chain seq x y z
N MET A 1 -5.78 29.02 -0.69
CA MET A 1 -4.61 28.81 -1.57
C MET A 1 -4.02 27.48 -1.19
N HIS A 2 -3.89 26.54 -2.12
CA HIS A 2 -3.27 25.25 -1.81
C HIS A 2 -1.75 25.43 -1.73
N ASN A 3 -1.12 24.86 -0.70
CA ASN A 3 0.33 24.80 -0.60
C ASN A 3 0.90 24.03 -1.79
N LYS A 4 2.09 24.42 -2.24
CA LYS A 4 2.73 23.82 -3.42
C LYS A 4 3.31 22.45 -3.05
N ALA A 5 3.23 21.51 -3.99
CA ALA A 5 3.89 20.22 -3.90
C ALA A 5 4.61 19.91 -5.21
N MET A 6 5.67 19.11 -5.12
CA MET A 6 6.46 18.69 -6.28
C MET A 6 6.68 17.18 -6.23
N LEU A 7 6.47 16.51 -7.36
CA LEU A 7 6.89 15.13 -7.59
C LEU A 7 8.06 15.15 -8.56
N ILE A 8 9.16 14.49 -8.20
CA ILE A 8 10.32 14.27 -9.09
C ILE A 8 10.55 12.79 -9.25
N LEU A 9 10.65 12.35 -10.50
CA LEU A 9 11.02 10.99 -10.86
C LEU A 9 12.53 10.84 -10.99
N GLU A 10 13.03 9.62 -10.85
CA GLU A 10 14.44 9.28 -11.02
C GLU A 10 15.01 9.70 -12.40
N ASN A 11 14.19 9.62 -13.44
CA ASN A 11 14.55 10.06 -14.80
C ASN A 11 14.67 11.60 -14.95
N GLY A 12 14.33 12.37 -13.91
CA GLY A 12 14.42 13.82 -13.89
C GLY A 12 13.13 14.55 -14.28
N THR A 13 12.05 13.81 -14.61
CA THR A 13 10.74 14.42 -14.88
C THR A 13 10.17 15.04 -13.61
N ILE A 14 9.54 16.21 -13.75
CA ILE A 14 9.02 16.99 -12.62
C ILE A 14 7.56 17.30 -12.85
N PHE A 15 6.75 17.04 -11.83
CA PHE A 15 5.35 17.45 -11.77
C PHE A 15 5.19 18.47 -10.65
N SER A 16 4.54 19.60 -10.97
CA SER A 16 4.17 20.61 -9.99
C SER A 16 2.68 20.50 -9.72
N GLY A 17 2.33 20.37 -8.45
CA GLY A 17 0.96 20.17 -8.00
C GLY A 17 0.68 20.92 -6.71
N SER A 18 -0.34 20.43 -6.01
CA SER A 18 -0.80 20.97 -4.74
C SER A 18 -0.70 19.88 -3.66
N VAL A 19 -0.52 20.29 -2.41
CA VAL A 19 -0.53 19.37 -1.27
C VAL A 19 -1.85 18.59 -1.22
N PHE A 20 -1.73 17.31 -0.90
CA PHE A 20 -2.83 16.40 -0.60
C PHE A 20 -2.40 15.48 0.55
N GLY A 21 -3.26 15.26 1.55
CA GLY A 21 -2.85 14.61 2.79
C GLY A 21 -1.94 15.51 3.65
N SER A 22 -0.89 14.93 4.21
CA SER A 22 0.08 15.60 5.08
C SER A 22 1.18 16.34 4.31
N GLU A 23 1.71 17.39 4.93
CA GLU A 23 2.94 18.03 4.49
C GLU A 23 4.16 17.20 4.90
N GLY A 24 5.17 17.13 4.04
CA GLY A 24 6.37 16.37 4.28
C GLY A 24 7.12 16.01 3.00
N GLU A 25 8.00 15.02 3.14
CA GLU A 25 8.67 14.36 2.03
C GLU A 25 8.44 12.86 2.12
N THR A 26 8.16 12.22 1.00
CA THR A 26 8.08 10.75 0.91
C THR A 26 8.73 10.27 -0.37
N ILE A 27 9.38 9.11 -0.29
CA ILE A 27 10.11 8.48 -1.38
C ILE A 27 9.59 7.06 -1.53
N GLY A 28 9.43 6.63 -2.76
CA GLY A 28 9.06 5.25 -3.07
C GLY A 28 9.09 4.97 -4.55
N GLU A 29 8.89 3.71 -4.91
CA GLU A 29 8.70 3.33 -6.30
C GLU A 29 7.34 3.84 -6.78
N VAL A 30 7.32 4.59 -7.89
CA VAL A 30 6.08 5.10 -8.46
C VAL A 30 5.42 4.04 -9.32
N CYS A 31 4.20 3.67 -8.94
CA CYS A 31 3.35 2.77 -9.71
C CYS A 31 2.04 3.49 -10.10
N PHE A 32 1.24 2.88 -10.97
CA PHE A 32 -0.09 3.37 -11.27
C PHE A 32 -1.14 2.28 -11.12
N ASN A 33 -2.36 2.68 -10.72
CA ASN A 33 -3.51 1.79 -10.61
C ASN A 33 -4.67 2.31 -11.49
N THR A 34 -5.26 1.40 -12.26
CA THR A 34 -6.37 1.67 -13.19
C THR A 34 -7.76 1.50 -12.59
N GLY A 35 -7.84 1.10 -11.31
CA GLY A 35 -9.06 1.06 -10.53
C GLY A 35 -9.73 2.43 -10.50
N MET A 36 -11.01 2.46 -10.89
CA MET A 36 -11.84 3.67 -10.83
C MET A 36 -12.52 3.84 -9.46
N THR A 37 -12.53 2.77 -8.67
CA THR A 37 -13.07 2.68 -7.31
C THR A 37 -12.08 1.87 -6.48
N GLY A 38 -12.32 1.81 -5.18
CA GLY A 38 -11.51 1.04 -4.25
C GLY A 38 -10.25 1.76 -3.76
N TYR A 39 -10.21 3.10 -3.78
CA TYR A 39 -8.98 3.84 -3.44
C TYR A 39 -8.56 3.67 -1.97
N GLN A 40 -9.51 3.42 -1.06
CA GLN A 40 -9.19 3.23 0.36
C GLN A 40 -8.59 1.84 0.60
N GLU A 41 -9.18 0.83 -0.03
CA GLU A 41 -8.71 -0.55 -0.05
C GLU A 41 -7.31 -0.62 -0.66
N ILE A 42 -7.08 0.10 -1.77
CA ILE A 42 -5.76 0.25 -2.41
C ILE A 42 -4.75 0.89 -1.45
N LEU A 43 -5.11 1.99 -0.78
CA LEU A 43 -4.20 2.67 0.16
C LEU A 43 -3.80 1.79 1.35
N THR A 44 -4.71 0.94 1.81
CA THR A 44 -4.52 0.07 2.97
C THR A 44 -4.01 -1.32 2.61
N ASP A 45 -3.75 -1.61 1.34
CA ASP A 45 -3.21 -2.88 0.88
C ASP A 45 -1.70 -2.98 1.17
N PRO A 46 -1.22 -3.95 1.98
CA PRO A 46 0.19 -4.11 2.33
C PRO A 46 1.12 -4.28 1.13
N SER A 47 0.62 -4.73 -0.01
CA SER A 47 1.43 -4.88 -1.24
C SER A 47 1.97 -3.54 -1.76
N TYR A 48 1.38 -2.41 -1.37
CA TYR A 48 1.89 -1.07 -1.74
C TYR A 48 2.91 -0.48 -0.75
N CYS A 49 3.41 -1.27 0.21
CA CYS A 49 4.45 -0.81 1.12
C CYS A 49 5.65 -0.26 0.34
N GLY A 50 6.07 0.98 0.64
CA GLY A 50 7.19 1.64 -0.04
C GLY A 50 6.88 2.16 -1.45
N GLN A 51 5.61 2.12 -1.90
CA GLN A 51 5.22 2.60 -3.22
C GLN A 51 4.45 3.93 -3.17
N LEU A 52 4.63 4.75 -4.20
CA LEU A 52 3.87 5.96 -4.46
C LEU A 52 2.80 5.64 -5.50
N ILE A 53 1.54 5.56 -5.08
CA ILE A 53 0.45 5.09 -5.96
C ILE A 53 -0.11 6.26 -6.75
N THR A 54 -0.08 6.14 -8.08
CA THR A 54 -0.75 7.06 -9.00
C THR A 54 -2.11 6.52 -9.43
N MET A 55 -3.18 7.23 -9.07
CA MET A 55 -4.51 6.89 -9.58
C MET A 55 -4.71 7.46 -10.98
N THR A 56 -5.14 6.60 -11.90
CA THR A 56 -5.48 7.03 -13.27
C THR A 56 -6.86 7.67 -13.36
N TYR A 57 -7.81 7.24 -12.52
CA TYR A 57 -9.14 7.86 -12.45
C TYR A 57 -9.01 9.26 -11.82
N PRO A 58 -9.60 10.31 -12.43
CA PRO A 58 -9.24 11.67 -12.09
C PRO A 58 -9.78 12.15 -10.73
N HIS A 59 -11.00 11.73 -10.36
CA HIS A 59 -11.66 12.16 -9.14
C HIS A 59 -11.52 11.12 -8.04
N ILE A 60 -10.69 11.38 -7.06
CA ILE A 60 -10.40 10.45 -5.96
C ILE A 60 -10.87 11.03 -4.64
N GLY A 61 -11.50 10.21 -3.78
CA GLY A 61 -12.13 10.67 -2.54
C GLY A 61 -13.63 10.94 -2.61
N ASN A 62 -14.27 10.70 -3.76
CA ASN A 62 -15.68 11.03 -4.01
C ASN A 62 -16.68 10.33 -3.08
N TYR A 63 -16.35 9.17 -2.53
CA TYR A 63 -17.17 8.47 -1.54
C TYR A 63 -16.57 8.48 -0.12
N GLY A 64 -15.55 9.33 0.11
CA GLY A 64 -14.87 9.46 1.40
C GLY A 64 -14.19 8.18 1.84
N ILE A 65 -14.11 7.97 3.14
CA ILE A 65 -13.62 6.73 3.75
C ILE A 65 -14.65 6.13 4.71
N ASN A 66 -14.47 4.87 5.08
CA ASN A 66 -15.21 4.20 6.15
C ASN A 66 -14.35 3.11 6.81
N LEU A 67 -14.83 2.48 7.88
CA LEU A 67 -14.06 1.47 8.62
C LEU A 67 -14.10 0.06 8.01
N GLU A 68 -15.03 -0.20 7.09
CA GLU A 68 -15.25 -1.51 6.49
C GLU A 68 -14.33 -1.77 5.30
N ASP A 69 -14.01 -0.71 4.53
CA ASP A 69 -13.19 -0.76 3.31
C ASP A 69 -11.67 -0.70 3.61
N ILE A 70 -11.27 -1.21 4.78
CA ILE A 70 -9.89 -1.27 5.24
C ILE A 70 -9.34 -2.69 5.04
N GLU A 71 -8.22 -2.80 4.33
CA GLU A 71 -7.58 -4.09 4.01
C GLU A 71 -6.38 -4.42 4.91
N SER A 72 -5.88 -3.47 5.69
CA SER A 72 -4.90 -3.72 6.75
C SER A 72 -4.98 -2.65 7.85
N HIS A 73 -4.25 -2.82 8.93
CA HIS A 73 -4.33 -2.00 10.14
C HIS A 73 -3.92 -0.51 9.95
N LYS A 74 -3.37 -0.12 8.80
CA LYS A 74 -2.99 1.26 8.46
C LYS A 74 -2.93 1.47 6.94
N ILE A 75 -2.73 2.71 6.50
CA ILE A 75 -2.27 3.01 5.14
C ILE A 75 -0.86 2.45 4.97
N GLN A 76 -0.66 1.70 3.90
CA GLN A 76 0.59 0.99 3.60
C GLN A 76 1.38 1.70 2.51
N ALA A 77 0.69 2.38 1.59
CA ALA A 77 1.29 3.21 0.57
C ALA A 77 2.22 4.28 1.19
N ALA A 78 3.39 4.49 0.59
CA ALA A 78 4.32 5.54 1.03
C ALA A 78 3.81 6.95 0.67
N GLY A 79 2.98 7.05 -0.37
CA GLY A 79 2.37 8.30 -0.78
C GLY A 79 1.34 8.11 -1.89
N PHE A 80 0.59 9.18 -2.17
CA PHE A 80 -0.56 9.10 -3.06
C PHE A 80 -0.61 10.25 -4.06
N ILE A 81 -0.84 9.91 -5.33
CA ILE A 81 -0.74 10.82 -6.46
C ILE A 81 -2.06 10.79 -7.23
N VAL A 82 -2.75 11.92 -7.29
CA VAL A 82 -4.08 12.01 -7.91
C VAL A 82 -4.17 13.20 -8.86
N ARG A 83 -5.15 13.16 -9.76
CA ARG A 83 -5.46 14.34 -10.57
C ARG A 83 -6.20 15.38 -9.73
N GLU A 84 -7.25 14.97 -9.02
CA GLU A 84 -8.09 15.87 -8.24
C GLU A 84 -8.70 15.12 -7.03
N GLU A 85 -8.57 15.71 -5.85
CA GLU A 85 -9.27 15.25 -4.66
C GLU A 85 -10.72 15.76 -4.66
N SER A 86 -11.67 14.88 -4.31
CA SER A 86 -13.03 15.30 -3.96
C SER A 86 -13.06 15.72 -2.48
N ILE A 87 -13.08 17.04 -2.24
CA ILE A 87 -13.05 17.61 -0.88
C ILE A 87 -14.31 17.24 -0.08
N VAL A 88 -15.46 17.21 -0.76
CA VAL A 88 -16.75 16.86 -0.13
C VAL A 88 -17.16 15.47 -0.61
N PRO A 89 -17.00 14.43 0.23
CA PRO A 89 -17.45 13.09 -0.12
C PRO A 89 -18.98 13.02 -0.13
N SER A 90 -19.53 12.20 -1.01
CA SER A 90 -20.98 12.00 -1.15
C SER A 90 -21.31 10.52 -1.22
N ASN A 91 -21.29 9.86 -0.08
CA ASN A 91 -21.72 8.47 0.08
C ASN A 91 -22.29 8.25 1.48
N PHE A 92 -23.37 7.48 1.60
CA PHE A 92 -24.03 7.22 2.88
C PHE A 92 -23.14 6.46 3.89
N ARG A 93 -22.14 5.72 3.42
CA ARG A 93 -21.14 5.01 4.25
C ARG A 93 -20.00 5.92 4.70
N SER A 94 -19.86 7.11 4.12
CA SER A 94 -18.72 7.99 4.37
C SER A 94 -18.73 8.50 5.81
N THR A 95 -17.64 8.27 6.54
CA THR A 95 -17.43 8.79 7.89
C THR A 95 -16.44 9.95 7.93
N ASP A 96 -15.57 10.07 6.94
CA ASP A 96 -14.62 11.19 6.78
C ASP A 96 -14.21 11.37 5.30
N SER A 97 -13.51 12.48 5.01
CA SER A 97 -12.84 12.74 3.74
C SER A 97 -11.53 11.96 3.61
N LEU A 98 -11.10 11.74 2.37
CA LEU A 98 -9.85 11.05 2.09
C LEU A 98 -8.62 11.87 2.53
N GLY A 99 -8.63 13.19 2.32
CA GLY A 99 -7.53 14.07 2.73
C GLY A 99 -7.32 14.10 4.24
N GLU A 100 -8.39 14.15 5.04
CA GLU A 100 -8.26 14.07 6.51
C GLU A 100 -7.77 12.68 6.96
N TYR A 101 -8.24 11.61 6.33
CA TYR A 101 -7.74 10.27 6.62
C TYR A 101 -6.23 10.14 6.38
N MET A 102 -5.74 10.63 5.24
CA MET A 102 -4.31 10.68 4.95
C MET A 102 -3.54 11.55 5.95
N ARG A 103 -4.09 12.70 6.33
CA ARG A 103 -3.49 13.58 7.35
C ARG A 103 -3.34 12.88 8.70
N SER A 104 -4.39 12.18 9.13
CA SER A 104 -4.41 11.46 10.41
C SER A 104 -3.32 10.39 10.53
N GLN A 105 -2.88 9.83 9.40
CA GLN A 105 -1.83 8.81 9.34
C GLN A 105 -0.49 9.33 8.78
N ASN A 106 -0.33 10.65 8.65
CA ASN A 106 0.89 11.28 8.14
C ASN A 106 1.30 10.86 6.72
N ILE A 107 0.33 10.61 5.85
CA ILE A 107 0.58 10.20 4.46
C ILE A 107 0.68 11.43 3.58
N VAL A 108 1.82 11.56 2.90
CA VAL A 108 2.09 12.66 1.97
C VAL A 108 1.52 12.30 0.60
N GLY A 109 0.83 13.26 -0.01
CA GLY A 109 0.29 13.13 -1.35
C GLY A 109 0.40 14.41 -2.16
N ILE A 110 0.13 14.27 -3.45
CA ILE A 110 0.12 15.37 -4.41
C ILE A 110 -1.10 15.25 -5.33
N GLN A 111 -1.73 16.38 -5.58
CA GLN A 111 -2.84 16.50 -6.53
C GLN A 111 -2.59 17.58 -7.58
N ASN A 112 -3.51 17.74 -8.53
CA ASN A 112 -3.46 18.70 -9.63
C ASN A 112 -2.31 18.48 -10.62
N ILE A 113 -1.79 17.25 -10.71
CA ILE A 113 -0.79 16.88 -11.73
C ILE A 113 -1.44 16.18 -12.92
N ASP A 114 -0.72 16.05 -14.03
CA ASP A 114 -1.13 15.22 -15.16
C ASP A 114 -0.80 13.75 -14.88
N THR A 115 -1.71 13.06 -14.20
CA THR A 115 -1.54 11.63 -13.89
C THR A 115 -1.50 10.77 -15.15
N ARG A 116 -2.10 11.22 -16.26
CA ARG A 116 -2.03 10.50 -17.55
C ARG A 116 -0.63 10.56 -18.13
N MET A 117 0.04 11.71 -18.08
CA MET A 117 1.45 11.84 -18.47
C MET A 117 2.32 10.93 -17.60
N LEU A 118 2.13 10.96 -16.28
CA LEU A 118 2.87 10.10 -15.35
C LEU A 118 2.69 8.61 -15.65
N THR A 119 1.44 8.15 -15.86
CA THR A 119 1.15 6.77 -16.23
C THR A 119 1.83 6.36 -17.54
N ARG A 120 1.87 7.25 -18.54
CA ARG A 120 2.56 6.96 -19.80
C ARG A 120 4.07 6.79 -19.61
N ILE A 121 4.69 7.63 -18.80
CA ILE A 121 6.12 7.51 -18.47
C ILE A 121 6.39 6.17 -17.81
N ILE A 122 5.65 5.81 -16.76
CA ILE A 122 5.85 4.53 -16.05
C ILE A 122 5.62 3.34 -16.98
N ARG A 123 4.64 3.42 -17.89
CA ARG A 123 4.38 2.36 -18.87
C ARG A 123 5.49 2.23 -19.93
N GLU A 124 6.08 3.34 -20.36
CA GLU A 124 7.07 3.37 -21.44
C GLU A 124 8.51 3.14 -20.92
N GLU A 125 8.84 3.61 -19.72
CA GLU A 125 10.18 3.55 -19.13
C GLU A 125 10.31 2.54 -17.98
N GLY A 126 9.19 2.00 -17.48
CA GLY A 126 9.16 1.10 -16.32
C GLY A 126 8.92 1.83 -15.00
N ALA A 127 8.70 1.03 -13.94
CA ALA A 127 8.62 1.55 -12.58
C ALA A 127 9.97 2.14 -12.14
N MET A 128 9.93 3.25 -11.42
CA MET A 128 11.11 3.97 -10.98
C MET A 128 10.85 4.69 -9.68
N ASN A 129 11.92 5.06 -8.97
CA ASN A 129 11.77 5.81 -7.74
C ASN A 129 11.32 7.25 -8.01
N GLY A 130 10.47 7.75 -7.12
CA GLY A 130 10.01 9.13 -7.12
C GLY A 130 10.02 9.70 -5.70
N ILE A 131 10.07 11.02 -5.61
CA ILE A 131 9.94 11.76 -4.36
C ILE A 131 8.83 12.79 -4.47
N ILE A 132 7.92 12.79 -3.51
CA ILE A 132 6.94 13.87 -3.30
C ILE A 132 7.52 14.76 -2.20
N SER A 133 7.56 16.07 -2.43
CA SER A 133 7.97 17.06 -1.42
C SER A 133 7.02 18.24 -1.40
N THR A 134 6.65 18.64 -0.18
CA THR A 134 5.92 19.89 0.10
C THR A 134 6.79 20.91 0.84
N LEU A 135 8.01 20.52 1.23
CA LEU A 135 8.92 21.30 2.07
C LEU A 135 10.12 21.85 1.27
N ASP A 136 10.82 20.97 0.54
CA ASP A 136 11.92 21.32 -0.34
C ASP A 136 11.39 21.50 -1.76
N MET A 137 11.78 22.61 -2.40
CA MET A 137 11.46 22.88 -3.81
C MET A 137 12.73 22.88 -4.68
N ASN A 138 13.87 22.49 -4.11
CA ASN A 138 15.13 22.38 -4.81
C ASN A 138 15.19 21.07 -5.62
N LYS A 139 14.94 21.22 -6.92
CA LYS A 139 14.94 20.13 -7.90
C LYS A 139 16.20 19.25 -7.86
N LYS A 140 17.38 19.84 -7.65
CA LYS A 140 18.65 19.09 -7.64
C LYS A 140 18.79 18.23 -6.38
N SER A 141 18.38 18.77 -5.23
CA SER A 141 18.34 18.06 -3.94
C SER A 141 17.41 16.86 -4.02
N LEU A 142 16.17 17.08 -4.45
CA LEU A 142 15.15 16.06 -4.59
C LEU A 142 15.52 14.97 -5.61
N LEU A 143 16.05 15.34 -6.77
CA LEU A 143 16.50 14.35 -7.76
C LEU A 143 17.63 13.47 -7.21
N LYS A 144 18.55 14.03 -6.44
CA LYS A 144 19.61 13.25 -5.77
C LYS A 144 19.02 12.26 -4.78
N LYS A 145 18.04 12.69 -3.97
CA LYS A 145 17.33 11.81 -3.01
C LYS A 145 16.61 10.66 -3.73
N ALA A 146 15.87 10.94 -4.79
CA ALA A 146 15.16 9.92 -5.59
C ALA A 146 16.12 8.87 -6.16
N LYS A 147 17.25 9.30 -6.73
CA LYS A 147 18.29 8.41 -7.28
C LYS A 147 19.05 7.60 -6.23
N SER A 148 19.15 8.12 -5.00
CA SER A 148 19.82 7.42 -3.90
C SER A 148 18.94 6.40 -3.18
N SER A 149 17.64 6.40 -3.46
CA SER A 149 16.70 5.45 -2.86
C SER A 149 16.96 4.04 -3.37
N PRO A 150 16.91 3.00 -2.51
CA PRO A 150 17.03 1.62 -2.96
C PRO A 150 15.91 1.29 -3.96
N SER A 151 16.20 0.40 -4.91
CA SER A 151 15.18 -0.15 -5.81
C SER A 151 14.28 -1.13 -5.05
N MET A 152 13.01 -1.26 -5.45
CA MET A 152 12.09 -2.27 -4.92
C MET A 152 12.58 -3.70 -5.18
N ASN A 153 13.26 -3.92 -6.31
CA ASN A 153 13.81 -5.22 -6.67
C ASN A 153 14.88 -5.65 -5.66
N GLY A 154 14.75 -6.87 -5.14
CA GLY A 154 15.62 -7.40 -4.10
C GLY A 154 15.34 -6.89 -2.67
N LEU A 155 14.29 -6.08 -2.44
CA LEU A 155 13.86 -5.71 -1.09
C LEU A 155 12.87 -6.72 -0.53
N ASP A 156 13.22 -7.30 0.61
CA ASP A 156 12.30 -8.04 1.46
C ASP A 156 11.48 -7.04 2.31
N LEU A 157 10.33 -6.65 1.77
CA LEU A 157 9.36 -5.80 2.48
C LEU A 157 8.32 -6.62 3.26
N ALA A 158 8.20 -7.92 2.99
CA ALA A 158 7.30 -8.81 3.72
C ALA A 158 7.58 -8.81 5.23
N LYS A 159 8.86 -8.80 5.64
CA LYS A 159 9.26 -8.67 7.05
C LYS A 159 8.82 -7.37 7.74
N ILE A 160 8.50 -6.33 6.97
CA ILE A 160 8.10 -5.01 7.49
C ILE A 160 6.59 -4.98 7.76
N VAL A 161 5.81 -5.66 6.90
CA VAL A 161 4.34 -5.62 6.95
C VAL A 161 3.70 -6.81 7.65
N THR A 162 4.46 -7.88 7.87
CA THR A 162 3.98 -9.07 8.58
C THR A 162 3.53 -8.79 10.02
N CYS A 163 2.64 -9.62 10.54
CA CYS A 163 2.24 -9.60 11.94
C CYS A 163 3.43 -9.89 12.88
N ARG A 164 3.40 -9.27 14.06
CA ARG A 164 4.47 -9.44 15.08
C ARG A 164 4.35 -10.75 15.85
N GLU A 165 3.11 -11.13 16.14
CA GLU A 165 2.78 -12.32 16.91
C GLU A 165 1.70 -13.09 16.17
N ARG A 166 1.72 -14.42 16.31
CA ARG A 166 0.66 -15.25 15.75
C ARG A 166 -0.69 -14.90 16.37
N PHE A 167 -1.74 -14.90 15.57
CA PHE A 167 -3.10 -14.64 16.04
C PHE A 167 -4.11 -15.54 15.33
N LYS A 168 -5.30 -15.67 15.92
CA LYS A 168 -6.41 -16.42 15.32
C LYS A 168 -7.40 -15.47 14.67
N TRP A 169 -7.97 -15.90 13.55
CA TRP A 169 -9.06 -15.26 12.84
C TRP A 169 -10.16 -16.29 12.56
N GLY A 170 -11.42 -15.87 12.68
CA GLY A 170 -12.57 -16.72 12.44
C GLY A 170 -13.24 -17.23 13.71
N LYS A 171 -14.35 -17.94 13.52
CA LYS A 171 -15.11 -18.55 14.63
C LYS A 171 -14.40 -19.79 15.15
N GLN A 172 -14.54 -20.04 16.46
CA GLN A 172 -14.16 -21.32 17.06
C GLN A 172 -15.09 -22.43 16.53
N GLU A 173 -14.55 -23.65 16.39
CA GLU A 173 -15.26 -24.83 15.85
C GLU A 173 -15.57 -24.78 14.35
N ALA A 174 -14.67 -24.19 13.57
CA ALA A 174 -14.75 -24.22 12.11
C ALA A 174 -14.47 -25.62 11.54
N GLU A 175 -14.89 -25.86 10.30
CA GLU A 175 -14.74 -27.16 9.62
C GLU A 175 -13.28 -27.46 9.25
N TYR A 176 -12.52 -26.42 8.89
CA TYR A 176 -11.13 -26.54 8.45
C TYR A 176 -10.21 -25.63 9.26
N LYS A 177 -8.99 -26.10 9.54
CA LYS A 177 -7.90 -25.33 10.16
C LYS A 177 -6.89 -24.90 9.11
N ILE A 178 -6.73 -23.59 8.94
CA ILE A 178 -5.77 -23.05 7.98
C ILE A 178 -4.63 -22.35 8.72
N ALA A 179 -3.39 -22.70 8.38
CA ALA A 179 -2.22 -21.92 8.75
C ALA A 179 -1.93 -20.91 7.63
N ALA A 180 -2.08 -19.62 7.91
CA ALA A 180 -1.77 -18.56 6.95
C ALA A 180 -0.43 -17.91 7.29
N ILE A 181 0.52 -17.89 6.37
CA ILE A 181 1.78 -17.17 6.52
C ILE A 181 1.57 -15.74 6.03
N ASP A 182 1.75 -14.77 6.94
CA ASP A 182 1.52 -13.35 6.67
C ASP A 182 2.75 -12.70 6.05
N PHE A 183 2.75 -12.57 4.73
CA PHE A 183 3.71 -11.74 3.98
C PHE A 183 3.22 -10.30 3.74
N GLY A 184 2.09 -9.90 4.35
CA GLY A 184 1.34 -8.69 4.04
C GLY A 184 -0.13 -8.98 3.73
N ILE A 185 -0.77 -9.82 4.54
CA ILE A 185 -2.10 -10.36 4.27
C ILE A 185 -3.17 -9.26 4.31
N LYS A 186 -4.00 -9.27 3.28
CA LYS A 186 -5.21 -8.45 3.23
C LYS A 186 -6.30 -9.06 4.09
N GLN A 187 -6.99 -8.23 4.87
CA GLN A 187 -8.07 -8.67 5.74
C GLN A 187 -9.20 -9.38 4.98
N ASN A 188 -9.50 -8.97 3.74
CA ASN A 188 -10.57 -9.62 2.99
C ASN A 188 -10.26 -11.09 2.63
N ILE A 189 -8.98 -11.48 2.53
CA ILE A 189 -8.60 -12.89 2.36
C ILE A 189 -9.05 -13.70 3.58
N LEU A 190 -8.80 -13.18 4.79
CA LEU A 190 -9.22 -13.81 6.03
C LEU A 190 -10.74 -13.89 6.16
N ARG A 191 -11.45 -12.80 5.80
CA ARG A 191 -12.92 -12.76 5.76
C ARG A 191 -13.48 -13.84 4.82
N LEU A 192 -12.88 -14.03 3.64
CA LEU A 192 -13.31 -15.05 2.68
C LEU A 192 -13.03 -16.47 3.17
N LEU A 193 -11.87 -16.73 3.76
CA LEU A 193 -11.57 -18.04 4.35
C LEU A 193 -12.54 -18.39 5.48
N GLU A 194 -12.80 -17.43 6.38
CA GLU A 194 -13.78 -17.59 7.46
C GLU A 194 -15.19 -17.88 6.91
N LEU A 195 -15.61 -17.18 5.86
CA LEU A 195 -16.90 -17.41 5.19
C LEU A 195 -17.05 -18.83 4.65
N HIS A 196 -15.93 -19.48 4.29
CA HIS A 196 -15.89 -20.86 3.79
C HIS A 196 -15.60 -21.88 4.90
N GLY A 197 -15.82 -21.51 6.17
CA GLY A 197 -15.73 -22.45 7.28
C GLY A 197 -14.30 -22.75 7.75
N CYS A 198 -13.36 -21.82 7.55
CA CYS A 198 -12.00 -21.95 8.06
C CYS A 198 -11.78 -21.21 9.39
N GLU A 199 -11.14 -21.85 10.36
CA GLU A 199 -10.45 -21.19 11.48
C GLU A 199 -9.00 -20.96 11.04
N ILE A 200 -8.57 -19.70 10.99
CA ILE A 200 -7.26 -19.32 10.46
C ILE A 200 -6.35 -18.98 11.63
N THR A 201 -5.18 -19.61 11.69
CA THR A 201 -4.06 -19.12 12.51
C THR A 201 -3.08 -18.42 11.59
N VAL A 202 -2.90 -17.12 11.81
CA VAL A 202 -2.00 -16.28 11.03
C VAL A 202 -0.63 -16.25 11.71
N PHE A 203 0.41 -16.60 10.98
CA PHE A 203 1.79 -16.69 11.44
C PHE A 203 2.63 -15.55 10.86
N PRO A 204 3.60 -15.02 11.63
CA PRO A 204 4.61 -14.12 11.10
C PRO A 204 5.35 -14.72 9.90
N ALA A 205 5.83 -13.87 9.00
CA ALA A 205 6.50 -14.25 7.76
C ALA A 205 7.69 -15.21 7.98
N GLN A 206 8.36 -15.06 9.13
CA GLN A 206 9.57 -15.80 9.50
C GLN A 206 9.33 -17.04 10.36
N SER A 207 8.06 -17.43 10.56
CA SER A 207 7.74 -18.66 11.29
C SER A 207 8.34 -19.89 10.63
N THR A 208 8.75 -20.85 11.45
CA THR A 208 9.39 -22.08 10.96
C THR A 208 8.34 -23.10 10.53
N VAL A 209 8.77 -24.06 9.70
CA VAL A 209 7.89 -25.14 9.25
C VAL A 209 7.40 -25.98 10.43
N GLU A 210 8.24 -26.18 11.44
CA GLU A 210 7.88 -26.93 12.66
C GLU A 210 6.77 -26.22 13.44
N GLU A 211 6.88 -24.90 13.65
CA GLU A 211 5.85 -24.10 14.34
C GLU A 211 4.49 -24.16 13.63
N ILE A 212 4.52 -24.20 12.29
CA ILE A 212 3.31 -24.25 11.46
C ILE A 212 2.69 -25.65 11.52
N LEU A 213 3.50 -26.71 11.39
CA LEU A 213 3.03 -28.09 11.40
C LEU A 213 2.56 -28.56 12.77
N ASP A 214 3.08 -28.00 13.87
CA ASP A 214 2.62 -28.27 15.23
C ASP A 214 1.12 -27.94 15.42
N LEU A 215 0.54 -27.07 14.57
CA LEU A 215 -0.89 -26.77 14.55
C LEU A 215 -1.74 -27.92 13.97
N ASN A 216 -1.13 -28.86 13.25
CA ASN A 216 -1.79 -29.87 12.40
C ASN A 216 -2.88 -29.23 11.52
N PRO A 217 -2.52 -28.27 10.63
CA PRO A 217 -3.49 -27.60 9.79
C PRO A 217 -3.99 -28.52 8.67
N ASP A 218 -5.24 -28.33 8.25
CA ASP A 218 -5.83 -28.98 7.08
C ASP A 218 -5.31 -28.35 5.77
N GLY A 219 -4.82 -27.12 5.83
CA GLY A 219 -4.22 -26.41 4.71
C GLY A 219 -3.27 -25.29 5.12
N ILE A 220 -2.30 -24.99 4.25
CA ILE A 220 -1.38 -23.87 4.39
C ILE A 220 -1.69 -22.84 3.32
N PHE A 221 -1.81 -21.58 3.71
CA PHE A 221 -2.06 -20.45 2.84
C PHE A 221 -0.89 -19.48 2.87
N LEU A 222 -0.42 -19.05 1.69
CA LEU A 222 0.63 -18.04 1.54
C LEU A 222 -0.03 -16.75 1.10
N SER A 223 0.08 -15.69 1.89
CA SER A 223 -0.60 -14.42 1.57
C SER A 223 0.07 -13.65 0.43
N ASN A 224 -0.63 -12.61 -0.02
CA ASN A 224 0.00 -11.53 -0.78
C ASN A 224 1.04 -10.79 0.09
N GLY A 225 1.87 -9.97 -0.55
CA GLY A 225 2.86 -9.14 0.11
C GLY A 225 3.50 -8.11 -0.82
N PRO A 226 4.30 -7.18 -0.28
CA PRO A 226 5.09 -6.22 -1.03
C PRO A 226 6.50 -6.75 -1.36
N GLY A 227 7.17 -6.04 -2.27
CA GLY A 227 8.58 -6.28 -2.60
C GLY A 227 8.80 -7.49 -3.50
N ASP A 228 10.03 -8.02 -3.46
CA ASP A 228 10.47 -9.11 -4.33
C ASP A 228 10.39 -10.47 -3.62
N PRO A 229 9.54 -11.42 -4.07
CA PRO A 229 9.47 -12.76 -3.50
C PRO A 229 10.81 -13.51 -3.49
N ALA A 230 11.72 -13.22 -4.43
CA ALA A 230 13.05 -13.85 -4.46
C ALA A 230 13.93 -13.44 -3.27
N ALA A 231 13.66 -12.29 -2.64
CA ALA A 231 14.35 -11.83 -1.43
C ALA A 231 13.81 -12.51 -0.15
N VAL A 232 12.62 -13.14 -0.22
CA VAL A 232 11.94 -13.79 0.91
C VAL A 232 12.49 -15.22 1.12
N THR A 233 13.79 -15.31 1.34
CA THR A 233 14.53 -16.59 1.41
C THR A 233 14.06 -17.51 2.54
N TYR A 234 13.61 -16.96 3.66
CA TYR A 234 13.03 -17.72 4.76
C TYR A 234 11.68 -18.34 4.35
N GLY A 235 10.83 -17.61 3.64
CA GLY A 235 9.55 -18.11 3.15
C GLY A 235 9.74 -19.27 2.17
N ILE A 236 10.73 -19.17 1.27
CA ILE A 236 11.10 -20.25 0.34
C ILE A 236 11.62 -21.49 1.09
N LYS A 237 12.28 -21.31 2.23
CA LYS A 237 12.76 -22.44 3.04
C LYS A 237 11.64 -23.10 3.84
N THR A 238 10.63 -22.33 4.25
CA THR A 238 9.50 -22.79 5.07
C THR A 238 8.49 -23.63 4.27
N VAL A 239 8.35 -23.40 2.96
CA VAL A 239 7.41 -24.07 2.04
C VAL A 239 8.12 -25.12 1.20
#